data_AF-A0A1B7K612-F1
#
_entry.id   AF-A0A1B7K612-F1
#
_cell.length_a   1.000
_cell.length_b   1.000
_cell.length_c   1.000
_cell.angle_alpha   90.00
_cell.angle_beta   90.00
_cell.angle_gamma   90.00
#
_symmetry.space_group_name_H-M   'P 1'
#
loop_
_entity.id
_entity.type
_entity.pdbx_description
1 polymer ?
#
loop_
_entity_poly.entity_id
_entity_poly.type
_entity_poly.pdbx_seq_one_letter_code
_entity_poly.pdbx_strand_id
1 'polypeptide(L)'
;MKLVWTRGAFLLCCVTVSVFANSNIPTDDVIKQQFAKQSGGLMHLGHITLRRLDAVGNQATYSVEGDMAADDNLYRMVGMAGDYLFYENTWVKNRPVKFSAMMTAVGTQASGWTTTFFSMQMAAKNAGRPFSPTEDLSKTLVVNDSGFMAQFAKLDTQFAESKTTVETQQKQYDELKKRVMDLDE
;
A
#
# COMPACT_ATOMS: atom_id res chain seq x y z
N MET A 1 94.84 6.55 2.54
CA MET A 1 93.69 5.75 2.05
C MET A 1 92.40 6.44 2.48
N LYS A 2 91.61 6.97 1.55
CA LYS A 2 90.29 7.56 1.82
C LYS A 2 89.24 6.73 1.07
N LEU A 3 88.40 6.00 1.81
CA LEU A 3 87.25 5.28 1.23
C LEU A 3 86.11 6.27 1.01
N VAL A 4 85.67 6.42 -0.24
CA VAL A 4 84.48 7.19 -0.61
C VAL A 4 83.30 6.22 -0.59
N TRP A 5 82.41 6.36 0.39
CA TRP A 5 81.14 5.67 0.45
C TRP A 5 80.14 6.31 -0.51
N THR A 6 79.85 5.63 -1.62
CA THR A 6 78.78 6.00 -2.54
C THR A 6 77.46 5.47 -1.99
N ARG A 7 76.65 6.35 -1.40
CA ARG A 7 75.32 6.03 -0.86
C ARG A 7 74.33 5.84 -2.01
N GLY A 8 73.97 4.59 -2.31
CA GLY A 8 72.84 4.27 -3.16
C GLY A 8 71.54 4.41 -2.39
N ALA A 9 70.79 5.48 -2.65
CA ALA A 9 69.43 5.64 -2.13
C ALA A 9 68.46 4.82 -3.00
N PHE A 10 68.02 3.66 -2.49
CA PHE A 10 66.89 2.93 -3.07
C PHE A 10 65.60 3.58 -2.58
N LEU A 11 64.92 4.29 -3.48
CA LEU A 11 63.60 4.88 -3.24
C LEU A 11 62.55 3.77 -3.37
N LEU A 12 62.08 3.27 -2.24
CA LEU A 12 61.00 2.29 -2.15
C LEU A 12 59.67 3.02 -2.46
N CYS A 13 59.19 2.94 -3.70
CA CYS A 13 57.84 3.39 -4.06
C CYS A 13 56.80 2.46 -3.42
N CYS A 14 56.32 2.82 -2.22
CA CYS A 14 55.11 2.25 -1.66
C CYS A 14 53.90 2.68 -2.51
N VAL A 15 53.53 1.88 -3.51
CA VAL A 15 52.25 2.03 -4.20
C VAL A 15 51.17 1.60 -3.19
N THR A 16 50.59 2.55 -2.47
CA THR A 16 49.38 2.28 -1.69
C THR A 16 48.26 2.02 -2.68
N VAL A 17 47.93 0.75 -2.90
CA VAL A 17 46.69 0.36 -3.57
C VAL A 17 45.56 0.75 -2.64
N SER A 18 45.04 1.96 -2.82
CA SER A 18 43.79 2.37 -2.21
C SER A 18 42.69 1.50 -2.84
N VAL A 19 42.31 0.42 -2.15
CA VAL A 19 41.06 -0.28 -2.47
C VAL A 19 39.96 0.74 -2.21
N PHE A 20 39.41 1.31 -3.28
CA PHE A 20 38.16 2.07 -3.21
C PHE A 20 37.15 1.15 -2.53
N ALA A 21 36.72 1.52 -1.32
CA ALA A 21 35.66 0.82 -0.63
C ALA A 21 34.43 0.95 -1.53
N ASN A 22 34.13 -0.12 -2.29
CA ASN A 22 33.01 -0.14 -3.20
C ASN A 22 31.77 0.19 -2.37
N SER A 23 31.07 1.25 -2.74
CA SER A 23 29.97 1.76 -1.93
C SER A 23 28.91 0.66 -1.83
N ASN A 24 28.76 0.07 -0.63
CA ASN A 24 27.80 -1.02 -0.39
C ASN A 24 26.38 -0.46 -0.18
N ILE A 25 25.85 0.18 -1.23
CA ILE A 25 24.52 0.78 -1.25
C ILE A 25 23.65 -0.08 -2.18
N PRO A 26 22.47 -0.54 -1.72
CA PRO A 26 21.53 -1.24 -2.60
C PRO A 26 21.09 -0.31 -3.74
N THR A 27 21.01 -0.85 -4.95
CA THR A 27 20.49 -0.12 -6.11
C THR A 27 18.98 0.12 -5.97
N ASP A 28 18.51 1.21 -6.57
CA ASP A 28 17.09 1.60 -6.59
C ASP A 28 16.15 0.47 -7.03
N ASP A 29 16.50 -0.24 -8.11
CA ASP A 29 15.70 -1.36 -8.64
C ASP A 29 15.54 -2.50 -7.63
N VAL A 30 16.59 -2.82 -6.89
CA VAL A 30 16.58 -3.89 -5.87
C VAL A 30 15.64 -3.51 -4.73
N ILE A 31 15.69 -2.25 -4.30
CA ILE A 31 14.83 -1.73 -3.24
C ILE A 31 13.37 -1.79 -3.68
N LYS A 32 13.07 -1.31 -4.90
CA LYS A 32 11.73 -1.33 -5.49
C LYS A 32 11.16 -2.73 -5.62
N GLN A 33 11.96 -3.65 -6.16
CA GLN A 33 11.54 -5.04 -6.36
C GLN A 33 11.25 -5.74 -5.04
N GLN A 34 12.11 -5.55 -4.03
CA GLN A 34 11.91 -6.15 -2.72
C GLN A 34 10.72 -5.54 -1.98
N PHE A 35 10.53 -4.22 -2.09
CA PHE A 35 9.36 -3.55 -1.56
C PHE A 35 8.08 -4.12 -2.16
N ALA A 36 8.00 -4.22 -3.49
CA ALA A 36 6.84 -4.78 -4.19
C ALA A 36 6.56 -6.23 -3.74
N LYS A 37 7.61 -7.03 -3.55
CA LYS A 37 7.45 -8.38 -3.01
C LYS A 37 6.93 -8.39 -1.57
N GLN A 38 7.41 -7.48 -0.72
CA GLN A 38 6.98 -7.34 0.68
C GLN A 38 5.55 -6.81 0.81
N SER A 39 5.09 -6.00 -0.14
CA SER A 39 3.71 -5.51 -0.20
C SER A 39 2.72 -6.53 -0.78
N GLY A 40 3.17 -7.75 -1.10
CA GLY A 40 2.36 -8.76 -1.79
C GLY A 40 2.03 -8.39 -3.24
N GLY A 41 2.79 -7.47 -3.84
CA GLY A 41 2.56 -6.97 -5.20
C GLY A 41 1.42 -5.95 -5.30
N LEU A 42 0.94 -5.42 -4.18
CA LEU A 42 -0.14 -4.41 -4.17
C LEU A 42 0.38 -2.99 -4.34
N MET A 43 1.62 -2.75 -3.91
CA MET A 43 2.22 -1.43 -3.82
C MET A 43 3.59 -1.41 -4.49
N HIS A 44 3.90 -0.33 -5.19
CA HIS A 44 5.21 -0.08 -5.78
C HIS A 44 5.77 1.27 -5.32
N LEU A 45 7.11 1.39 -5.32
CA LEU A 45 7.80 2.64 -5.04
C LEU A 45 8.12 3.38 -6.35
N GLY A 46 7.90 4.69 -6.34
CA GLY A 46 8.26 5.62 -7.39
C GLY A 46 9.67 6.18 -7.19
N HIS A 47 9.80 7.50 -7.15
CA HIS A 47 11.06 8.14 -6.81
C HIS A 47 11.37 7.96 -5.33
N ILE A 48 12.60 7.55 -4.99
CA ILE A 48 13.07 7.43 -3.60
C ILE A 48 14.38 8.18 -3.39
N THR A 49 14.55 8.69 -2.18
CA THR A 49 15.78 9.32 -1.68
C THR A 49 16.26 8.53 -0.49
N LEU A 50 17.54 8.14 -0.51
CA LEU A 50 18.16 7.36 0.55
C LEU A 50 19.15 8.23 1.33
N ARG A 51 19.00 8.26 2.65
CA ARG A 51 19.99 8.85 3.55
C ARG A 51 20.49 7.79 4.51
N ARG A 52 21.77 7.43 4.40
CA ARG A 52 22.38 6.48 5.34
C ARG A 52 22.41 7.10 6.75
N LEU A 53 21.97 6.32 7.73
CA LEU A 53 21.98 6.70 9.15
C LEU A 53 23.09 5.97 9.90
N ASP A 54 23.29 4.69 9.59
CA ASP A 54 24.31 3.85 10.23
C ASP A 54 24.76 2.73 9.29
N ALA A 55 25.95 2.18 9.53
CA ALA A 55 26.46 0.98 8.85
C ALA A 55 27.41 0.18 9.75
N VAL A 56 27.11 -1.11 9.91
CA VAL A 56 27.92 -2.07 10.67
C VAL A 56 28.16 -3.31 9.82
N GLY A 57 29.41 -3.52 9.40
CA GLY A 57 29.77 -4.63 8.52
C GLY A 57 29.00 -4.60 7.20
N ASN A 58 28.27 -5.68 6.90
CA ASN A 58 27.46 -5.82 5.69
C ASN A 58 26.01 -5.35 5.87
N GLN A 59 25.69 -4.73 7.00
CA GLN A 59 24.37 -4.17 7.30
C GLN A 59 24.44 -2.65 7.32
N ALA A 60 23.48 -1.99 6.67
CA ALA A 60 23.34 -0.55 6.72
C ALA A 60 21.87 -0.15 6.90
N THR A 61 21.65 0.90 7.68
CA THR A 61 20.33 1.46 7.97
C THR A 61 20.18 2.80 7.25
N TYR A 62 19.06 2.98 6.57
CA TYR A 62 18.75 4.14 5.76
C TYR A 62 17.43 4.76 6.21
N SER A 63 17.36 6.10 6.21
CA SER A 63 16.10 6.82 6.07
C SER A 63 15.73 6.82 4.59
N VAL A 64 14.50 6.45 4.28
CA VAL A 64 13.96 6.38 2.92
C VAL A 64 12.77 7.32 2.84
N GLU A 65 12.81 8.23 1.89
CA GLU A 65 11.71 9.15 1.60
C GLU A 65 11.38 9.09 0.11
N GLY A 66 10.09 9.10 -0.24
CA GLY A 66 9.73 8.97 -1.64
C GLY A 66 8.25 8.95 -1.92
N ASP A 67 7.94 8.47 -3.11
CA ASP A 67 6.58 8.23 -3.59
C ASP A 67 6.27 6.74 -3.56
N MET A 68 5.06 6.41 -3.15
CA MET A 68 4.52 5.06 -3.20
C MET A 68 3.12 5.11 -3.80
N ALA A 69 2.78 4.14 -4.64
CA ALA A 69 1.45 4.02 -5.22
C ALA A 69 0.97 2.57 -5.20
N ALA A 70 -0.35 2.41 -5.27
CA ALA A 70 -1.00 1.12 -5.41
C ALA A 70 -1.19 0.77 -6.90
N ASP A 71 -1.04 -0.52 -7.24
CA ASP A 71 -1.26 -1.02 -8.60
C ASP A 71 -2.75 -1.08 -8.98
N ASP A 72 -3.63 -1.08 -7.98
CA ASP A 72 -5.07 -1.01 -8.13
C ASP A 72 -5.71 -0.14 -7.06
N ASN A 73 -7.01 0.14 -7.19
CA ASN A 73 -7.77 0.77 -6.13
C ASN A 73 -7.88 -0.18 -4.94
N LEU A 74 -7.55 0.31 -3.74
CA LEU A 74 -7.66 -0.48 -2.52
C LEU A 74 -8.83 0.01 -1.68
N TYR A 75 -9.62 -0.93 -1.19
CA TYR A 75 -10.83 -0.68 -0.44
C TYR A 75 -10.76 -1.32 0.93
N ARG A 76 -11.30 -0.62 1.92
CA ARG A 76 -11.43 -1.12 3.29
C ARG A 76 -12.87 -0.98 3.75
N MET A 77 -13.44 -2.06 4.30
CA MET A 77 -14.77 -2.00 4.90
C MET A 77 -14.75 -1.07 6.11
N VAL A 78 -15.72 -0.17 6.18
CA VAL A 78 -15.90 0.80 7.28
C VAL A 78 -17.20 0.61 8.04
N GLY A 79 -18.16 -0.16 7.51
CA GLY A 79 -19.39 -0.48 8.20
C GLY A 79 -20.36 -1.29 7.35
N MET A 80 -21.53 -1.56 7.93
CA MET A 80 -22.65 -2.23 7.27
C MET A 80 -23.98 -1.67 7.76
N ALA A 81 -25.00 -1.69 6.91
CA ALA A 81 -26.39 -1.41 7.30
C ALA A 81 -27.34 -2.34 6.53
N GLY A 82 -28.02 -3.23 7.26
CA GLY A 82 -28.77 -4.32 6.64
C GLY A 82 -27.85 -5.16 5.76
N ASP A 83 -28.22 -5.34 4.50
CA ASP A 83 -27.42 -6.07 3.51
C ASP A 83 -26.36 -5.20 2.80
N TYR A 84 -26.32 -3.89 3.08
CA TYR A 84 -25.39 -2.97 2.41
C TYR A 84 -24.06 -2.89 3.15
N LEU A 85 -22.97 -2.97 2.39
CA LEU A 85 -21.61 -2.88 2.91
C LEU A 85 -20.99 -1.55 2.51
N PHE A 86 -20.45 -0.83 3.50
CA PHE A 86 -19.77 0.44 3.28
C PHE A 86 -18.26 0.22 3.23
N TYR A 87 -17.66 0.71 2.16
CA TYR A 87 -16.23 0.68 1.93
C TYR A 87 -15.71 2.11 1.77
N GLU A 88 -14.44 2.28 2.13
CA GLU A 88 -13.67 3.47 1.85
C GLU A 88 -12.57 3.10 0.85
N ASN A 89 -12.42 3.90 -0.20
CA ASN A 89 -11.28 3.83 -1.10
C ASN A 89 -10.06 4.42 -0.37
N THR A 90 -9.15 3.55 0.08
CA THR A 90 -7.95 3.94 0.83
C THR A 90 -6.78 4.29 -0.09
N TRP A 91 -6.75 3.71 -1.29
CA TRP A 91 -5.72 3.99 -2.31
C TRP A 91 -6.35 4.10 -3.68
N VAL A 92 -6.06 5.19 -4.36
CA VAL A 92 -6.42 5.36 -5.77
C VAL A 92 -5.30 4.79 -6.63
N LYS A 93 -5.65 3.93 -7.59
CA LYS A 93 -4.72 3.31 -8.53
C LYS A 93 -3.76 4.33 -9.13
N ASN A 94 -2.47 4.01 -9.10
CA ASN A 94 -1.38 4.82 -9.66
C ASN A 94 -1.31 6.27 -9.15
N ARG A 95 -1.99 6.60 -8.04
CA ARG A 95 -1.88 7.90 -7.41
C ARG A 95 -0.74 7.86 -6.39
N PRO A 96 0.37 8.59 -6.61
CA PRO A 96 1.48 8.58 -5.69
C PRO A 96 1.11 9.27 -4.37
N VAL A 97 1.54 8.67 -3.28
CA VAL A 97 1.46 9.20 -1.92
C VAL A 97 2.87 9.30 -1.38
N LYS A 98 3.19 10.45 -0.79
CA LYS A 98 4.48 10.66 -0.12
C LYS A 98 4.58 9.78 1.11
N PHE A 99 5.72 9.11 1.26
CA PHE A 99 6.02 8.28 2.41
C PHE A 99 7.42 8.56 2.94
N SER A 100 7.61 8.26 4.22
CA SER A 100 8.92 8.11 4.86
C SER A 100 8.97 6.77 5.59
N ALA A 101 10.14 6.14 5.62
CA ALA A 101 10.36 4.89 6.30
C ALA A 101 11.82 4.75 6.70
N MET A 102 12.08 3.79 7.58
CA MET A 102 13.43 3.28 7.82
C MET A 102 13.60 1.98 7.04
N MET A 103 14.79 1.75 6.49
CA MET A 103 15.12 0.54 5.77
C MET A 103 16.46 0.00 6.24
N THR A 104 16.50 -1.27 6.63
CA THR A 104 17.75 -2.00 6.86
C THR A 104 18.07 -2.78 5.60
N ALA A 105 19.29 -2.64 5.09
CA ALA A 105 19.81 -3.45 4.00
C ALA A 105 20.98 -4.32 4.51
N VAL A 106 20.92 -5.62 4.23
CA VAL A 106 21.97 -6.60 4.59
C VAL A 106 22.49 -7.24 3.31
N GLY A 107 23.80 -7.30 3.15
CA GLY A 107 24.45 -7.97 2.03
C GLY A 107 25.42 -7.06 1.29
N THR A 108 25.81 -7.48 0.09
CA THR A 108 26.81 -6.81 -0.75
C THR A 108 26.41 -6.92 -2.21
N GLN A 109 27.06 -6.16 -3.09
CA GLN A 109 26.86 -6.31 -4.53
C GLN A 109 27.14 -7.74 -5.03
N ALA A 110 28.08 -8.46 -4.41
CA ALA A 110 28.43 -9.83 -4.80
C ALA A 110 27.46 -10.88 -4.25
N SER A 111 26.94 -10.69 -3.03
CA SER A 111 26.01 -11.62 -2.38
C SER A 111 24.54 -11.33 -2.67
N GLY A 112 24.25 -10.19 -3.31
CA GLY A 112 22.93 -9.57 -3.30
C GLY A 112 22.63 -8.87 -1.96
N TRP A 113 21.61 -8.02 -1.99
CA TRP A 113 21.08 -7.33 -0.82
C TRP A 113 19.72 -7.92 -0.43
N THR A 114 19.41 -7.87 0.85
CA THR A 114 18.07 -8.07 1.40
C THR A 114 17.68 -6.80 2.16
N THR A 115 16.56 -6.20 1.81
CA THR A 115 16.05 -4.95 2.38
C THR A 115 14.82 -5.23 3.22
N THR A 116 14.73 -4.63 4.41
CA THR A 116 13.56 -4.70 5.28
C THR A 116 13.12 -3.30 5.64
N PHE A 117 11.89 -2.94 5.31
CA PHE A 117 11.28 -1.67 5.66
C PHE A 117 10.61 -1.73 7.04
N PHE A 118 10.72 -0.66 7.81
CA PHE A 118 10.09 -0.50 9.11
C PHE A 118 9.80 0.97 9.40
N SER A 119 8.98 1.24 10.41
CA SER A 119 8.59 2.61 10.81
C SER A 119 8.00 3.45 9.68
N MET A 120 7.16 2.83 8.85
CA MET A 120 6.56 3.49 7.69
C MET A 120 5.53 4.54 8.10
N GLN A 121 5.63 5.72 7.51
CA GLN A 121 4.74 6.86 7.71
C GLN A 121 4.28 7.40 6.37
N MET A 122 2.99 7.69 6.25
CA MET A 122 2.35 8.24 5.06
C MET A 122 0.98 8.82 5.42
N ALA A 123 0.41 9.63 4.52
CA ALA A 123 -0.93 10.17 4.72
C ALA A 123 -2.06 9.15 4.42
N ALA A 124 -1.81 8.22 3.50
CA ALA A 124 -2.79 7.17 3.16
C ALA A 124 -2.90 6.11 4.25
N LYS A 125 -4.04 5.42 4.30
CA LYS A 125 -4.24 4.34 5.28
C LYS A 125 -3.45 3.11 4.84
N ASN A 126 -2.74 2.49 5.78
CA ASN A 126 -1.93 1.30 5.54
C ASN A 126 -2.75 -0.01 5.47
N ALA A 127 -3.95 0.05 4.89
CA ALA A 127 -4.87 -1.07 4.85
C ALA A 127 -5.83 -0.97 3.66
N GLY A 128 -6.15 -2.12 3.09
CA GLY A 128 -7.13 -2.26 2.03
C GLY A 128 -6.82 -3.47 1.15
N ARG A 129 -7.78 -3.84 0.31
CA ARG A 129 -7.61 -4.83 -0.74
C ARG A 129 -8.30 -4.39 -2.02
N PRO A 130 -7.87 -4.86 -3.20
CA PRO A 130 -8.70 -4.73 -4.38
C PRO A 130 -9.99 -5.56 -4.22
N PHE A 131 -11.03 -5.16 -4.94
CA PHE A 131 -12.20 -6.02 -5.13
C PHE A 131 -11.85 -7.15 -6.11
N SER A 132 -12.39 -8.34 -5.87
CA SER A 132 -12.21 -9.44 -6.84
C SER A 132 -13.05 -9.15 -8.10
N PRO A 133 -12.58 -9.51 -9.30
CA PRO A 133 -13.38 -9.42 -10.53
C PRO A 133 -14.70 -10.22 -10.46
N THR A 134 -14.78 -11.20 -9.57
CA THR A 134 -15.95 -12.07 -9.37
C THR A 134 -16.79 -11.69 -8.16
N GLU A 135 -16.46 -10.59 -7.48
CA GLU A 135 -17.18 -10.14 -6.29
C GLU A 135 -18.49 -9.46 -6.69
N ASP A 136 -19.59 -9.82 -6.03
CA ASP A 136 -20.86 -9.12 -6.20
C ASP A 136 -20.82 -7.81 -5.41
N LEU A 137 -20.73 -6.70 -6.14
CA LEU A 137 -20.67 -5.34 -5.59
C LEU A 137 -22.03 -4.62 -5.63
N SER A 138 -23.12 -5.33 -5.94
CA SER A 138 -24.46 -4.72 -6.08
C SER A 138 -24.96 -4.03 -4.81
N LYS A 139 -24.53 -4.50 -3.64
CA LYS A 139 -24.86 -3.93 -2.32
C LYS A 139 -23.67 -3.22 -1.66
N THR A 140 -22.65 -2.86 -2.44
CA THR A 140 -21.47 -2.17 -1.96
C THR A 140 -21.58 -0.68 -2.23
N LEU A 141 -21.32 0.14 -1.21
CA LEU A 141 -21.20 1.59 -1.36
C LEU A 141 -19.80 2.05 -0.96
N VAL A 142 -19.14 2.80 -1.85
CA VAL A 142 -17.84 3.42 -1.56
C VAL A 142 -18.06 4.86 -1.11
N VAL A 143 -17.92 5.11 0.19
CA VAL A 143 -18.40 6.36 0.85
C VAL A 143 -17.65 7.62 0.43
N ASN A 144 -16.39 7.49 0.05
CA ASN A 144 -15.54 8.60 -0.36
C ASN A 144 -15.32 8.64 -1.89
N ASP A 145 -16.11 7.87 -2.64
CA ASP A 145 -16.11 7.96 -4.09
C ASP A 145 -17.09 9.02 -4.59
N SER A 146 -16.76 9.63 -5.73
CA SER A 146 -17.59 10.63 -6.40
C SER A 146 -19.00 10.11 -6.75
N GLY A 147 -19.14 8.81 -7.01
CA GLY A 147 -20.41 8.16 -7.32
C GLY A 147 -21.32 7.87 -6.12
N PHE A 148 -20.85 8.09 -4.89
CA PHE A 148 -21.57 7.70 -3.68
C PHE A 148 -22.99 8.29 -3.62
N MET A 149 -23.14 9.60 -3.85
CA MET A 149 -24.44 10.27 -3.74
C MET A 149 -25.44 9.76 -4.79
N ALA A 150 -24.98 9.42 -5.99
CA ALA A 150 -25.83 8.85 -7.02
C ALA A 150 -26.32 7.44 -6.64
N GLN A 151 -25.43 6.61 -6.10
CA GLN A 151 -25.80 5.28 -5.59
C GLN A 151 -26.76 5.39 -4.41
N PHE A 152 -26.50 6.30 -3.48
CA PHE A 152 -27.36 6.53 -2.32
C PHE A 152 -28.76 6.99 -2.73
N ALA A 153 -28.88 7.93 -3.68
CA ALA A 153 -30.17 8.39 -4.19
C ALA A 153 -30.98 7.26 -4.86
N LYS A 154 -30.31 6.33 -5.56
CA LYS A 154 -30.95 5.14 -6.12
C LYS A 154 -31.50 4.23 -5.02
N LEU A 155 -30.76 4.05 -3.92
CA LEU A 155 -31.23 3.27 -2.78
C LEU A 155 -32.43 3.91 -2.09
N ASP A 156 -32.41 5.23 -1.93
CA ASP A 156 -33.51 5.97 -1.33
C ASP A 156 -34.80 5.84 -2.18
N THR A 157 -34.65 5.89 -3.51
CA THR A 157 -35.76 5.65 -4.45
C THR A 157 -36.32 4.23 -4.33
N GLN A 158 -35.45 3.21 -4.32
CA GLN A 158 -35.88 1.81 -4.14
C GLN A 158 -36.55 1.57 -2.79
N PHE A 159 -36.07 2.24 -1.74
CA PHE A 159 -36.67 2.17 -0.42
C PHE A 159 -38.08 2.79 -0.41
N ALA A 160 -38.27 3.95 -1.06
CA ALA A 160 -39.58 4.58 -1.18
C ALA A 160 -40.58 3.69 -1.93
N GLU A 161 -40.18 3.09 -3.06
CA GLU A 161 -41.01 2.16 -3.83
C GLU A 161 -41.38 0.90 -3.02
N SER A 162 -40.41 0.33 -2.30
CA SER A 162 -40.62 -0.82 -1.42
C SER A 162 -41.61 -0.49 -0.30
N LYS A 163 -41.47 0.68 0.33
CA LYS A 163 -42.39 1.15 1.37
C LYS A 163 -43.83 1.25 0.85
N THR A 164 -44.04 1.85 -0.31
CA THR A 164 -45.38 1.95 -0.92
C THR A 164 -45.97 0.57 -1.24
N THR A 165 -45.14 -0.36 -1.69
CA THR A 165 -45.55 -1.74 -1.96
C THR A 165 -46.01 -2.45 -0.68
N VAL A 166 -45.24 -2.34 0.40
CA VAL A 166 -45.58 -2.92 1.71
C VAL A 166 -46.86 -2.31 2.27
N GLU A 167 -47.04 -0.99 2.19
CA GLU A 167 -48.28 -0.32 2.63
C GLU A 167 -49.50 -0.82 1.84
N THR A 168 -49.35 -1.06 0.54
CA THR A 168 -50.42 -1.60 -0.32
C THR A 168 -50.75 -3.05 0.06
N GLN A 169 -49.73 -3.89 0.25
CA GLN A 169 -49.91 -5.27 0.67
C GLN A 169 -50.55 -5.37 2.05
N GLN A 170 -50.19 -4.49 2.99
CA GLN A 170 -50.79 -4.44 4.31
C GLN A 170 -52.29 -4.13 4.23
N LYS A 171 -52.69 -3.14 3.41
CA LYS A 171 -54.11 -2.84 3.18
C LYS A 171 -54.88 -4.03 2.60
N GLN A 172 -54.31 -4.70 1.60
CA GLN A 172 -54.92 -5.89 1.00
C GLN A 172 -55.04 -7.04 2.00
N TYR A 173 -54.03 -7.23 2.85
CA TYR A 173 -54.04 -8.23 3.91
C TYR A 173 -55.14 -7.93 4.94
N ASP A 174 -55.27 -6.68 5.38
CA ASP A 174 -56.30 -6.26 6.33
C ASP A 174 -57.72 -6.41 5.75
N GLU A 175 -57.92 -6.10 4.47
CA GLU A 175 -59.18 -6.33 3.75
C GLU A 175 -59.52 -7.81 3.63
N LEU A 176 -58.54 -8.64 3.24
CA LEU A 176 -58.73 -10.09 3.13
C LEU A 176 -59.06 -10.70 4.49
N LYS A 177 -58.36 -10.27 5.55
CA LYS A 177 -58.61 -10.71 6.92
C LYS A 177 -60.05 -10.42 7.35
N LYS A 178 -60.58 -9.22 7.05
CA LYS A 178 -61.99 -8.90 7.31
C LYS A 178 -62.94 -9.85 6.59
N ARG A 179 -62.73 -10.08 5.29
CA ARG A 179 -63.59 -11.01 4.51
C ARG A 179 -63.57 -12.43 5.04
N VAL A 180 -62.42 -12.92 5.52
CA VAL A 180 -62.33 -14.25 6.14
C VAL A 180 -63.11 -14.30 7.45
N MET A 181 -63.02 -13.26 8.29
CA MET A 181 -63.81 -13.18 9.51
C MET A 181 -65.32 -13.13 9.24
N ASP A 182 -65.74 -12.39 8.21
CA ASP A 182 -67.15 -12.28 7.80
C ASP A 182 -67.69 -13.59 7.18
N LEU A 183 -66.82 -14.53 6.77
CA LEU A 183 -67.19 -15.85 6.24
C LEU A 183 -67.22 -16.95 7.32
N ASP A 184 -66.58 -16.71 8.46
CA ASP A 184 -66.56 -17.62 9.62
C ASP A 184 -67.70 -17.32 10.63
N GLU A 185 -68.48 -16.24 10.43
CA GLU A 185 -69.74 -15.90 11.11
C GLU A 185 -70.97 -16.46 10.39
#